data_AF-A0A2S6HSH1-F1
#
_entry.id   AF-A0A2S6HSH1-F1
#
_cell.length_a   1.000
_cell.length_b   1.000
_cell.length_c   1.000
_cell.angle_alpha   90.00
_cell.angle_beta   90.00
_cell.angle_gamma   90.00
#
_symmetry.space_group_name_H-M   'P 1'
#
loop_
_entity.id
_entity.type
_entity.pdbx_description
1 polymer ?
#
loop_
_entity_poly.entity_id
_entity_poly.type
_entity_poly.pdbx_seq_one_letter_code
_entity_poly.pdbx_strand_id
1 'polypeptide(L)'
;MSNLSYWEKRKAWEMFRYMEQAEKAAEEISRLYLKSSRHISLELDEIFERYQKKHKLSEKEAYRLLNSMKDKTSLDELKAALRSGGSDKTKAEILAELESPAYQARLERLQQLQNQLDLTMQNVYQQEKVKSTSHYIDLANEAYYRSIFGIQQRTGLNFGFNLISPAAVERVVNSKWSGANYSARIWSNTKALAQDLKEELLLSLITGRTDRETADIIANKFAAGASQARRLVRTESCNLANQMEMASYEECGIEYYIYVATLDLRTSSICRSLDGKRFKVSEQQPGINCPPMHPWCRSTTICDIGDEELSQMKRRARDPVSGKTNTVPTNMTYEEWYGKNVKGKPEAEFNEKMIRNRSADRRQFERYKEILGEEAPKTLDSFQKVKYADTDEYGILKAQYKGMSYYSKAIESEPEITNQVKIIAEAAGMDSLGLEYRIKTKESFLEKIRKNYDPGGNEYEIKDIIRYTLGADPERLTEKTLLAIEKFENQGYNTVRIKNTWHPDSSYNGINTFIKSPGGQTFEMQYHTRESFDLKNGELHKLYERQRKILDDESEEYLELDDQMIELSSRLTFPKNVERVKNK
;
A
#
# COMPACT_ATOMS: atom_id res chain seq x y z
N MET A 1 15.14 6.94 48.89
CA MET A 1 13.96 7.35 48.09
C MET A 1 12.98 6.19 48.12
N SER A 2 11.70 6.43 48.40
CA SER A 2 10.69 5.35 48.36
C SER A 2 10.61 4.74 46.96
N ASN A 3 10.30 3.44 46.88
CA ASN A 3 10.25 2.65 45.65
C ASN A 3 9.28 3.25 44.60
N LEU A 4 8.20 3.90 45.06
CA LEU A 4 7.24 4.62 44.22
C LEU A 4 7.85 5.84 43.52
N SER A 5 8.63 6.66 44.25
CA SER A 5 9.18 7.93 43.75
C SER A 5 10.20 7.76 42.62
N TYR A 6 10.90 6.62 42.58
CA TYR A 6 11.79 6.26 41.48
C TYR A 6 11.00 6.01 40.18
N TRP A 7 9.94 5.20 40.26
CA TRP A 7 9.12 4.82 39.12
C TRP A 7 8.35 5.99 38.54
N GLU A 8 7.75 6.81 39.40
CA GLU A 8 7.04 8.02 38.98
C GLU A 8 7.96 8.94 38.16
N LYS A 9 9.19 9.19 38.63
CA LYS A 9 10.17 10.03 37.90
C LYS A 9 10.61 9.41 36.59
N ARG A 10 10.92 8.11 36.60
CA ARG A 10 11.38 7.40 35.40
C ARG A 10 10.28 7.36 34.34
N LYS A 11 9.07 6.99 34.71
CA LYS A 11 7.93 6.85 33.80
C LYS A 11 7.44 8.20 33.30
N ALA A 12 7.50 9.24 34.13
CA ALA A 12 7.31 10.62 33.66
C ALA A 12 8.34 11.02 32.59
N TRP A 13 9.61 10.63 32.75
CA TRP A 13 10.66 10.91 31.77
C TRP A 13 10.50 10.11 30.46
N GLU A 14 10.14 8.83 30.55
CA GLU A 14 9.80 7.99 29.38
C GLU A 14 8.61 8.57 28.62
N MET A 15 7.53 8.91 29.32
CA MET A 15 6.36 9.56 28.72
C MET A 15 6.71 10.91 28.09
N PHE A 16 7.55 11.73 28.73
CA PHE A 16 8.04 12.98 28.16
C PHE A 16 8.75 12.75 26.82
N ARG A 17 9.65 11.76 26.75
CA ARG A 17 10.38 11.39 25.53
C ARG A 17 9.43 10.92 24.43
N TYR A 18 8.45 10.07 24.73
CA TYR A 18 7.44 9.64 23.75
C TYR A 18 6.64 10.82 23.22
N MET A 19 6.28 11.75 24.10
CA MET A 19 5.57 12.96 23.71
C MET A 19 6.45 13.92 22.87
N GLU A 20 7.76 13.98 23.10
CA GLU A 20 8.68 14.75 22.25
C GLU A 20 8.76 14.18 20.83
N GLN A 21 8.83 12.86 20.70
CA GLN A 21 8.79 12.20 19.38
C GLN A 21 7.45 12.45 18.68
N ALA A 22 6.35 12.39 19.42
CA ALA A 22 5.02 12.70 18.89
C ALA A 22 4.92 14.15 18.40
N GLU A 23 5.59 15.11 19.06
CA GLU A 23 5.68 16.50 18.57
C GLU A 23 6.46 16.61 17.27
N LYS A 24 7.59 15.89 17.14
CA LYS A 24 8.38 15.88 15.90
C LYS A 24 7.55 15.34 14.72
N ALA A 25 6.83 14.24 14.93
CA ALA A 25 5.91 13.68 13.93
C ALA A 25 4.78 14.68 13.59
N ALA A 26 4.19 15.32 14.60
CA ALA A 26 3.16 16.32 14.40
C ALA A 26 3.67 17.58 13.66
N GLU A 27 4.92 17.98 13.85
CA GLU A 27 5.54 19.09 13.14
C GLU A 27 5.67 18.78 11.64
N GLU A 28 6.11 17.56 11.30
CA GLU A 28 6.15 17.13 9.90
C GLU A 28 4.77 17.13 9.25
N ILE A 29 3.75 16.67 9.97
CA ILE A 29 2.36 16.71 9.51
C ILE A 29 1.90 18.16 9.35
N SER A 30 2.20 19.04 10.32
CA SER A 30 1.86 20.46 10.25
C SER A 30 2.45 21.14 9.01
N ARG A 31 3.66 20.76 8.59
CA ARG A 31 4.27 21.26 7.34
C ARG A 31 3.48 20.84 6.10
N LEU A 32 2.84 19.67 6.10
CA LEU A 32 1.94 19.23 5.02
C LEU A 32 0.73 20.18 4.92
N TYR A 33 0.04 20.42 6.04
CA TYR A 33 -1.10 21.34 6.09
C TYR A 33 -0.71 22.76 5.66
N LEU A 34 0.45 23.26 6.11
CA LEU A 34 0.95 24.57 5.71
C LEU A 34 1.26 24.65 4.20
N LYS A 35 1.85 23.61 3.63
CA LYS A 35 2.13 23.54 2.19
C LYS A 35 0.83 23.53 1.38
N SER A 36 -0.14 22.71 1.79
CA SER A 36 -1.47 22.65 1.17
C SER A 36 -2.20 23.99 1.28
N SER A 37 -2.13 24.65 2.43
CA SER A 37 -2.69 25.99 2.63
C SER A 37 -2.12 27.00 1.64
N ARG A 38 -0.78 27.06 1.52
CA ARG A 38 -0.11 28.00 0.59
C ARG A 38 -0.49 27.73 -0.86
N HIS A 39 -0.57 26.47 -1.25
CA HIS A 39 -0.98 26.07 -2.59
C HIS A 39 -2.39 26.58 -2.92
N ILE A 40 -3.35 26.33 -2.03
CA ILE A 40 -4.74 26.78 -2.20
C ILE A 40 -4.85 28.31 -2.15
N SER A 41 -4.10 28.97 -1.26
CA SER A 41 -4.10 30.44 -1.18
C SER A 41 -3.64 31.10 -2.49
N LEU A 42 -2.64 30.54 -3.17
CA LEU A 42 -2.19 31.07 -4.47
C LEU A 42 -3.25 30.93 -5.57
N GLU A 43 -4.04 29.85 -5.55
CA GLU A 43 -5.12 29.66 -6.54
C GLU A 43 -6.32 30.57 -6.28
N LEU A 44 -6.50 31.05 -5.04
CA LEU A 44 -7.54 32.02 -4.71
C LEU A 44 -7.29 33.38 -5.36
N ASP A 45 -6.02 33.82 -5.42
CA ASP A 45 -5.63 35.09 -6.03
C ASP A 45 -6.08 35.15 -7.51
N GLU A 46 -6.09 34.03 -8.23
CA GLU A 46 -6.55 33.98 -9.64
C GLU A 46 -8.08 34.08 -9.82
N ILE A 47 -8.85 33.86 -8.75
CA ILE A 47 -10.33 33.81 -8.79
C ILE A 47 -10.96 35.13 -8.35
N PHE A 48 -10.33 35.86 -7.42
CA PHE A 48 -10.95 37.00 -6.75
C PHE A 48 -10.30 38.38 -7.09
N GLU A 49 -9.13 38.42 -7.76
CA GLU A 49 -8.26 39.62 -7.92
C GLU A 49 -8.90 40.88 -8.53
N ARG A 50 -10.07 40.76 -9.18
CA ARG A 50 -10.62 41.80 -10.08
C ARG A 50 -12.01 42.32 -9.76
N TYR A 51 -12.59 42.02 -8.60
CA TYR A 51 -13.95 42.50 -8.33
C TYR A 51 -14.20 42.98 -6.89
N GLN A 52 -13.87 44.24 -6.63
CA GLN A 52 -14.49 45.05 -5.57
C GLN A 52 -15.52 45.98 -6.19
N LYS A 53 -16.80 45.60 -6.21
CA LYS A 53 -17.91 46.56 -6.26
C LYS A 53 -19.15 46.02 -5.52
N LYS A 54 -19.18 46.28 -4.20
CA LYS A 54 -20.36 46.32 -3.31
C LYS A 54 -20.75 45.02 -2.57
N HIS A 55 -20.76 45.11 -1.23
CA HIS A 55 -21.19 44.08 -0.28
C HIS A 55 -22.67 43.70 -0.46
N LYS A 56 -22.99 42.41 -0.41
CA LYS A 56 -24.34 41.88 -0.58
C LYS A 56 -24.97 41.39 0.73
N LEU A 57 -24.48 40.31 1.36
CA LEU A 57 -24.99 39.83 2.66
C LEU A 57 -24.00 40.05 3.81
N SER A 58 -24.51 40.29 5.03
CA SER A 58 -23.69 40.15 6.24
C SER A 58 -23.30 38.69 6.48
N GLU A 59 -22.19 38.44 7.18
CA GLU A 59 -21.75 37.06 7.48
C GLU A 59 -22.85 36.25 8.17
N LYS A 60 -23.58 36.87 9.10
CA LYS A 60 -24.69 36.22 9.82
C LYS A 60 -25.81 35.79 8.88
N GLU A 61 -26.12 36.59 7.87
CA GLU A 61 -27.14 36.27 6.87
C GLU A 61 -26.65 35.20 5.89
N ALA A 62 -25.39 35.28 5.49
CA ALA A 62 -24.73 34.29 4.65
C ALA A 62 -24.70 32.89 5.33
N TYR A 63 -24.33 32.82 6.61
CA TYR A 63 -24.40 31.58 7.39
C TYR A 63 -25.82 31.05 7.53
N ARG A 64 -26.83 31.92 7.75
CA ARG A 64 -28.24 31.49 7.80
C ARG A 64 -28.70 30.90 6.46
N LEU A 65 -28.28 31.50 5.35
CA LEU A 65 -28.59 30.99 4.01
C LEU A 65 -27.97 29.62 3.79
N LEU A 66 -26.66 29.44 4.03
CA LEU A 66 -26.00 28.15 3.87
C LEU A 66 -26.59 27.08 4.80
N ASN A 67 -26.95 27.44 6.03
CA ASN A 67 -27.57 26.49 6.98
C ASN A 67 -28.98 26.05 6.57
N SER A 68 -29.63 26.70 5.59
CA SER A 68 -30.89 26.24 5.02
C SER A 68 -30.72 25.18 3.93
N MET A 69 -29.50 25.00 3.42
CA MET A 69 -29.16 24.03 2.37
C MET A 69 -28.87 22.66 2.98
N LYS A 70 -29.09 21.60 2.19
CA LYS A 70 -28.74 20.24 2.58
C LYS A 70 -27.26 19.99 2.33
N ASP A 71 -26.75 20.37 1.16
CA ASP A 71 -25.33 20.42 0.85
C ASP A 71 -24.84 21.87 0.82
N LYS A 72 -24.19 22.29 1.90
CA LYS A 72 -23.63 23.63 2.10
C LYS A 72 -22.50 24.00 1.15
N THR A 73 -22.08 23.09 0.28
CA THR A 73 -21.03 23.30 -0.73
C THR A 73 -21.56 23.30 -2.16
N SER A 74 -22.86 23.03 -2.35
CA SER A 74 -23.50 22.98 -3.67
C SER A 74 -23.88 24.36 -4.17
N LEU A 75 -23.33 24.73 -5.34
CA LEU A 75 -23.69 25.97 -6.05
C LEU A 75 -25.16 25.96 -6.52
N ASP A 76 -25.70 24.79 -6.87
CA ASP A 76 -27.09 24.66 -7.32
C ASP A 76 -28.07 24.83 -6.16
N GLU A 77 -27.78 24.23 -5.01
CA GLU A 77 -28.58 24.45 -3.80
C GLU A 77 -28.47 25.89 -3.30
N LEU A 78 -27.30 26.54 -3.45
CA LEU A 78 -27.14 27.96 -3.15
C LEU A 78 -28.04 28.83 -4.03
N LYS A 79 -28.04 28.59 -5.35
CA LYS A 79 -28.93 29.28 -6.30
C LYS A 79 -30.40 29.04 -5.96
N ALA A 80 -30.77 27.80 -5.61
CA ALA A 80 -32.13 27.47 -5.19
C ALA A 80 -32.54 28.19 -3.90
N ALA A 81 -31.65 28.26 -2.91
CA ALA A 81 -31.89 28.97 -1.65
C ALA A 81 -31.98 30.50 -1.84
N LEU A 82 -31.24 31.06 -2.80
CA LEU A 82 -31.38 32.46 -3.18
C LEU A 82 -32.72 32.74 -3.89
N ARG A 83 -33.15 31.83 -4.79
CA ARG A 83 -34.46 31.89 -5.46
C ARG A 83 -35.64 31.82 -4.49
N SER A 84 -35.55 30.97 -3.46
CA SER A 84 -36.60 30.84 -2.44
C SER A 84 -36.67 32.01 -1.47
N GLY A 85 -35.69 32.93 -1.51
CA GLY A 85 -35.62 34.15 -0.71
C GLY A 85 -36.71 35.20 -0.99
N GLY A 86 -37.56 35.00 -2.00
CA GLY A 86 -38.73 35.85 -2.26
C GLY A 86 -38.38 37.28 -2.67
N SER A 87 -39.04 38.28 -2.06
CA SER A 87 -38.90 39.72 -2.37
C SER A 87 -37.66 40.38 -1.78
N ASP A 88 -36.72 39.62 -1.21
CA ASP A 88 -35.44 40.13 -0.72
C ASP A 88 -34.59 40.61 -1.90
N LYS A 89 -34.55 41.94 -2.08
CA LYS A 89 -33.85 42.60 -3.18
C LYS A 89 -32.36 42.20 -3.23
N THR A 90 -31.72 42.04 -2.08
CA THR A 90 -30.31 41.66 -1.98
C THR A 90 -30.09 40.25 -2.51
N LYS A 91 -30.92 39.28 -2.13
CA LYS A 91 -30.82 37.90 -2.62
C LYS A 91 -31.11 37.79 -4.11
N ALA A 92 -32.10 38.55 -4.61
CA ALA A 92 -32.39 38.63 -6.03
C ALA A 92 -31.22 39.21 -6.84
N GLU A 93 -30.55 40.24 -6.32
CA GLU A 93 -29.34 40.82 -6.92
C GLU A 93 -28.13 39.86 -6.89
N ILE A 94 -27.97 39.04 -5.85
CA ILE A 94 -26.95 37.98 -5.83
C ILE A 94 -27.25 36.97 -6.93
N LEU A 95 -28.47 36.42 -6.95
CA LEU A 95 -28.87 35.39 -7.89
C LEU A 95 -28.67 35.83 -9.35
N ALA A 96 -29.13 37.04 -9.69
CA ALA A 96 -29.01 37.58 -11.05
C ALA A 96 -27.54 37.69 -11.50
N GLU A 97 -26.62 38.03 -10.58
CA GLU A 97 -25.19 38.03 -10.89
C GLU A 97 -24.65 36.61 -11.11
N LEU A 98 -24.98 35.66 -10.22
CA LEU A 98 -24.56 34.25 -10.34
C LEU A 98 -25.10 33.56 -11.60
N GLU A 99 -26.22 34.03 -12.15
CA GLU A 99 -26.81 33.51 -13.39
C GLU A 99 -26.29 34.22 -14.64
N SER A 100 -25.58 35.35 -14.49
CA SER A 100 -25.12 36.13 -15.64
C SER A 100 -24.05 35.39 -16.45
N PRO A 101 -24.04 35.52 -17.80
CA PRO A 101 -23.03 34.89 -18.66
C PRO A 101 -21.59 35.30 -18.29
N ALA A 102 -21.41 36.54 -17.83
CA ALA A 102 -20.10 37.05 -17.40
C ALA A 102 -19.55 36.34 -16.16
N TYR A 103 -20.40 35.69 -15.36
CA TYR A 103 -20.04 35.06 -14.09
C TYR A 103 -19.91 33.54 -14.16
N GLN A 104 -20.36 32.91 -15.25
CA GLN A 104 -20.32 31.44 -15.43
C GLN A 104 -18.90 30.89 -15.32
N ALA A 105 -17.92 31.49 -16.02
CA ALA A 105 -16.52 31.07 -15.96
C ALA A 105 -15.93 31.12 -14.54
N ARG A 106 -16.43 32.01 -13.68
CA ARG A 106 -15.99 32.10 -12.29
C ARG A 106 -16.58 30.99 -11.43
N LEU A 107 -17.86 30.65 -11.65
CA LEU A 107 -18.48 29.51 -10.97
C LEU A 107 -17.79 28.20 -11.37
N GLU A 108 -17.40 28.06 -12.62
CA GLU A 108 -16.60 26.92 -13.09
C GLU A 108 -15.25 26.84 -12.38
N ARG A 109 -14.49 27.95 -12.29
CA ARG A 109 -13.22 28.00 -11.54
C ARG A 109 -13.41 27.70 -10.05
N LEU A 110 -14.47 28.22 -9.45
CA LEU A 110 -14.81 27.92 -8.06
C LEU A 110 -15.09 26.44 -7.86
N GLN A 111 -15.85 25.82 -8.76
CA GLN A 111 -16.12 24.38 -8.73
C GLN A 111 -14.85 23.55 -8.92
N GLN A 112 -13.95 23.99 -9.81
CA GLN A 112 -12.62 23.38 -9.99
C GLN A 112 -11.80 23.45 -8.69
N LEU A 113 -11.77 24.61 -8.04
CA LEU A 113 -11.09 24.79 -6.75
C LEU A 113 -11.70 23.92 -5.65
N GLN A 114 -13.02 23.78 -5.59
CA GLN A 114 -13.69 22.86 -4.66
C GLN A 114 -13.26 21.40 -4.90
N ASN A 115 -13.18 20.95 -6.15
CA ASN A 115 -12.71 19.61 -6.50
C ASN A 115 -11.22 19.43 -6.13
N GLN A 116 -10.42 20.47 -6.35
CA GLN A 116 -9.00 20.48 -6.01
C GLN A 116 -8.75 20.45 -4.50
N LEU A 117 -9.61 21.10 -3.71
CA LEU A 117 -9.60 20.98 -2.25
C LEU A 117 -9.81 19.53 -1.80
N ASP A 118 -10.76 18.82 -2.42
CA ASP A 118 -10.99 17.41 -2.10
C ASP A 118 -9.76 16.54 -2.42
N LEU A 119 -9.16 16.72 -3.60
CA LEU A 119 -7.92 16.01 -4.00
C LEU A 119 -6.75 16.34 -3.07
N THR A 120 -6.60 17.61 -2.72
CA THR A 120 -5.56 18.08 -1.80
C THR A 120 -5.73 17.46 -0.41
N MET A 121 -6.95 17.44 0.13
CA MET A 121 -7.22 16.88 1.45
C MET A 121 -7.16 15.36 1.47
N GLN A 122 -7.47 14.68 0.35
CA GLN A 122 -7.17 13.25 0.19
C GLN A 122 -5.67 12.99 0.21
N ASN A 123 -4.87 13.82 -0.45
CA ASN A 123 -3.42 13.71 -0.43
C ASN A 123 -2.84 13.96 0.99
N VAL A 124 -3.33 14.97 1.70
CA VAL A 124 -2.99 15.23 3.11
C VAL A 124 -3.33 14.02 3.97
N TYR A 125 -4.53 13.43 3.81
CA TYR A 125 -4.91 12.21 4.53
C TYR A 125 -3.92 11.06 4.31
N GLN A 126 -3.56 10.78 3.05
CA GLN A 126 -2.64 9.68 2.74
C GLN A 126 -1.27 9.91 3.36
N GLN A 127 -0.73 11.13 3.27
CA GLN A 127 0.57 11.47 3.81
C GLN A 127 0.58 11.50 5.35
N GLU A 128 -0.43 12.10 5.98
CA GLU A 128 -0.58 12.13 7.44
C GLU A 128 -0.72 10.72 7.99
N LYS A 129 -1.54 9.87 7.35
CA LYS A 129 -1.68 8.46 7.73
C LYS A 129 -0.33 7.77 7.70
N VAL A 130 0.42 7.87 6.60
CA VAL A 130 1.75 7.24 6.46
C VAL A 130 2.71 7.69 7.56
N LYS A 131 2.79 9.00 7.84
CA LYS A 131 3.66 9.57 8.88
C LYS A 131 3.24 9.12 10.28
N SER A 132 1.94 9.21 10.58
CA SER A 132 1.36 8.78 11.86
C SER A 132 1.58 7.29 12.10
N THR A 133 1.31 6.44 11.09
CA THR A 133 1.55 5.00 11.18
C THR A 133 3.01 4.70 11.49
N SER A 134 3.96 5.36 10.81
CA SER A 134 5.39 5.16 11.08
C SER A 134 5.75 5.50 12.52
N HIS A 135 5.36 6.69 12.97
CA HIS A 135 5.60 7.16 14.33
C HIS A 135 5.01 6.21 15.38
N TYR A 136 3.75 5.80 15.22
CA TYR A 136 3.12 4.86 16.14
C TYR A 136 3.82 3.51 16.17
N ILE A 137 4.26 3.01 15.03
CA ILE A 137 4.94 1.72 14.98
C ILE A 137 6.30 1.77 15.70
N ASP A 138 7.07 2.83 15.49
CA ASP A 138 8.36 3.03 16.18
C ASP A 138 8.16 3.21 17.69
N LEU A 139 7.19 4.03 18.08
CA LEU A 139 6.82 4.24 19.48
C LEU A 139 6.38 2.93 20.15
N ALA A 140 5.65 2.08 19.45
CA ALA A 140 5.14 0.84 20.04
C ALA A 140 6.28 -0.08 20.51
N ASN A 141 7.26 -0.30 19.64
CA ASN A 141 8.47 -1.06 19.97
C ASN A 141 9.22 -0.44 21.14
N GLU A 142 9.47 0.86 21.06
CA GLU A 142 10.26 1.55 22.07
C GLU A 142 9.57 1.50 23.44
N ALA A 143 8.25 1.71 23.49
CA ALA A 143 7.48 1.63 24.72
C ALA A 143 7.54 0.22 25.34
N TYR A 144 7.34 -0.83 24.54
CA TYR A 144 7.39 -2.20 25.01
C TYR A 144 8.77 -2.56 25.58
N TYR A 145 9.85 -2.39 24.81
CA TYR A 145 11.18 -2.80 25.23
C TYR A 145 11.75 -1.94 26.36
N ARG A 146 11.46 -0.63 26.39
CA ARG A 146 11.86 0.21 27.52
C ARG A 146 11.13 -0.15 28.80
N SER A 147 9.86 -0.54 28.71
CA SER A 147 9.11 -1.01 29.86
C SER A 147 9.69 -2.31 30.42
N ILE A 148 9.97 -3.31 29.57
CA ILE A 148 10.67 -4.54 29.97
C ILE A 148 12.02 -4.22 30.61
N PHE A 149 12.84 -3.38 29.98
CA PHE A 149 14.12 -2.95 30.54
C PHE A 149 13.97 -2.30 31.91
N GLY A 150 12.97 -1.42 32.08
CA GLY A 150 12.66 -0.80 33.37
C GLY A 150 12.32 -1.84 34.45
N ILE A 151 11.50 -2.84 34.10
CA ILE A 151 11.11 -3.93 35.02
C ILE A 151 12.33 -4.77 35.40
N GLN A 152 13.18 -5.12 34.44
CA GLN A 152 14.42 -5.87 34.69
C GLN A 152 15.41 -5.10 35.57
N GLN A 153 15.55 -3.79 35.33
CA GLN A 153 16.40 -2.94 36.17
C GLN A 153 15.89 -2.85 37.61
N ARG A 154 14.57 -2.76 37.82
CA ARG A 154 13.98 -2.73 39.17
C ARG A 154 14.13 -4.06 39.89
N THR A 155 13.86 -5.16 39.21
CA THR A 155 13.92 -6.50 39.81
C THR A 155 15.37 -6.96 40.03
N GLY A 156 16.33 -6.35 39.31
CA GLY A 156 17.71 -6.82 39.23
C GLY A 156 17.85 -8.15 38.49
N LEU A 157 16.77 -8.63 37.85
CA LEU A 157 16.70 -9.93 37.19
C LEU A 157 16.72 -9.75 35.68
N ASN A 158 17.57 -10.53 35.00
CA ASN A 158 17.55 -10.67 33.55
C ASN A 158 16.70 -11.88 33.19
N PHE A 159 15.45 -11.63 32.81
CA PHE A 159 14.50 -12.67 32.42
C PHE A 159 14.32 -12.74 30.90
N GLY A 160 14.04 -13.94 30.38
CA GLY A 160 13.60 -14.09 29.00
C GLY A 160 12.23 -13.46 28.81
N PHE A 161 12.01 -12.81 27.67
CA PHE A 161 10.73 -12.24 27.27
C PHE A 161 10.54 -12.44 25.77
N ASN A 162 9.29 -12.49 25.35
CA ASN A 162 8.94 -12.56 23.94
C ASN A 162 9.12 -11.21 23.27
N LEU A 163 9.69 -11.24 22.06
CA LEU A 163 9.72 -10.08 21.19
C LEU A 163 8.29 -9.67 20.82
N ILE A 164 8.03 -8.37 20.75
CA ILE A 164 6.72 -7.91 20.33
C ILE A 164 6.52 -8.26 18.85
N SER A 165 5.44 -8.98 18.55
CA SER A 165 5.14 -9.35 17.16
C SER A 165 4.60 -8.13 16.39
N PRO A 166 4.90 -8.02 15.08
CA PRO A 166 4.32 -6.97 14.24
C PRO A 166 2.77 -6.95 14.26
N ALA A 167 2.16 -8.13 14.36
CA ALA A 167 0.71 -8.28 14.48
C ALA A 167 0.15 -7.72 15.80
N ALA A 168 0.88 -7.86 16.92
CA ALA A 168 0.48 -7.27 18.19
C ALA A 168 0.52 -5.73 18.13
N VAL A 169 1.58 -5.15 17.54
CA VAL A 169 1.68 -3.70 17.31
C VAL A 169 0.49 -3.22 16.47
N GLU A 170 0.17 -3.90 15.37
CA GLU A 170 -0.95 -3.50 14.52
C GLU A 170 -2.31 -3.57 15.20
N ARG A 171 -2.53 -4.57 16.06
CA ARG A 171 -3.78 -4.70 16.81
C ARG A 171 -4.00 -3.46 17.67
N VAL A 172 -2.94 -2.99 18.35
CA VAL A 172 -3.03 -1.82 19.22
C VAL A 172 -3.12 -0.54 18.39
N VAL A 173 -2.30 -0.38 17.36
CA VAL A 173 -2.32 0.80 16.48
C VAL A 173 -3.66 0.95 15.75
N ASN A 174 -4.30 -0.15 15.33
CA ASN A 174 -5.60 -0.11 14.65
C ASN A 174 -6.79 -0.29 15.60
N SER A 175 -6.57 -0.30 16.91
CA SER A 175 -7.61 -0.46 17.91
C SER A 175 -8.64 0.68 17.82
N LYS A 176 -9.92 0.34 18.07
CA LYS A 176 -11.03 1.30 18.13
C LYS A 176 -11.33 1.72 19.57
N TRP A 177 -10.27 1.97 20.35
CA TRP A 177 -10.34 2.17 21.80
C TRP A 177 -11.23 3.34 22.23
N SER A 178 -11.45 4.32 21.35
CA SER A 178 -12.39 5.44 21.56
C SER A 178 -13.38 5.56 20.38
N GLY A 179 -14.02 4.45 20.03
CA GLY A 179 -15.06 4.34 18.98
C GLY A 179 -14.55 4.25 17.54
N ALA A 180 -13.43 4.89 17.23
CA ALA A 180 -12.73 4.80 15.94
C ALA A 180 -11.24 4.49 16.13
N ASN A 181 -10.54 4.15 15.05
CA ASN A 181 -9.07 4.10 15.04
C ASN A 181 -8.49 5.41 14.48
N TYR A 182 -7.19 5.63 14.65
CA TYR A 182 -6.55 6.88 14.21
C TYR A 182 -6.75 7.14 12.71
N SER A 183 -6.65 6.13 11.85
CA SER A 183 -6.79 6.32 10.40
C SER A 183 -8.18 6.84 10.03
N ALA A 184 -9.24 6.33 10.66
CA ALA A 184 -10.59 6.82 10.47
C ALA A 184 -10.76 8.26 11.00
N ARG A 185 -10.09 8.60 12.11
CA ARG A 185 -10.08 9.98 12.65
C ARG A 185 -9.38 10.95 11.70
N ILE A 186 -8.23 10.59 11.13
CA ILE A 186 -7.54 11.41 10.12
C ILE A 186 -8.48 11.64 8.93
N TRP A 187 -9.09 10.58 8.40
CA TRP A 187 -10.04 10.69 7.29
C TRP A 187 -11.21 11.63 7.60
N SER A 188 -11.79 11.50 8.79
CA SER A 188 -12.88 12.39 9.22
C SER A 188 -12.41 13.85 9.33
N ASN A 189 -11.23 14.10 9.89
CA ASN A 189 -10.69 15.45 10.06
C ASN A 189 -10.39 16.10 8.71
N THR A 190 -9.76 15.38 7.78
CA THR A 190 -9.42 15.93 6.46
C THR A 190 -10.66 16.17 5.60
N LYS A 191 -11.66 15.28 5.68
CA LYS A 191 -12.95 15.49 5.02
C LYS A 191 -13.71 16.68 5.60
N ALA A 192 -13.75 16.81 6.92
CA ALA A 192 -14.38 17.95 7.59
C ALA A 192 -13.68 19.27 7.22
N LEU A 193 -12.35 19.29 7.17
CA LEU A 193 -11.61 20.47 6.72
C LEU A 193 -11.91 20.80 5.25
N ALA A 194 -11.94 19.81 4.35
CA ALA A 194 -12.32 20.05 2.95
C ALA A 194 -13.71 20.69 2.85
N GLN A 195 -14.68 20.17 3.62
CA GLN A 195 -16.04 20.71 3.67
C GLN A 195 -16.06 22.15 4.20
N ASP A 196 -15.43 22.42 5.34
CA ASP A 196 -15.32 23.75 5.93
C ASP A 196 -14.71 24.76 4.95
N LEU A 197 -13.64 24.39 4.26
CA LEU A 197 -12.99 25.24 3.27
C LEU A 197 -13.94 25.58 2.11
N LYS A 198 -14.64 24.58 1.56
CA LYS A 198 -15.62 24.77 0.49
C LYS A 198 -16.80 25.65 0.92
N GLU A 199 -17.26 25.51 2.16
CA GLU A 199 -18.29 26.39 2.75
C GLU A 199 -17.79 27.84 2.85
N GLU A 200 -16.54 28.06 3.32
CA GLU A 200 -15.94 29.41 3.37
C GLU A 200 -15.77 30.03 1.99
N LEU A 201 -15.54 29.24 0.93
CA LEU A 201 -15.51 29.74 -0.44
C LEU A 201 -16.89 30.26 -0.89
N LEU A 202 -17.97 29.53 -0.58
CA LEU A 202 -19.33 29.98 -0.90
C LEU A 202 -19.75 31.20 -0.06
N LEU A 203 -19.35 31.27 1.21
CA LEU A 203 -19.56 32.46 2.03
C LEU A 203 -18.87 33.66 1.39
N SER A 204 -17.60 33.52 1.04
CA SER A 204 -16.81 34.58 0.42
C SER A 204 -17.43 35.07 -0.89
N LEU A 205 -18.02 34.15 -1.67
CA LEU A 205 -18.77 34.46 -2.88
C LEU A 205 -20.01 35.35 -2.62
N ILE A 206 -20.80 35.09 -1.58
CA ILE A 206 -22.07 35.81 -1.34
C ILE A 206 -21.94 37.03 -0.41
N THR A 207 -20.90 37.10 0.41
CA THR A 207 -20.60 38.28 1.24
C THR A 207 -19.74 39.31 0.49
N GLY A 208 -19.01 38.86 -0.54
CA GLY A 208 -18.06 39.69 -1.28
C GLY A 208 -16.79 39.95 -0.49
N ARG A 209 -16.28 38.95 0.24
CA ARG A 209 -14.97 39.03 0.93
C ARG A 209 -13.87 39.29 -0.10
N THR A 210 -12.86 40.03 0.31
CA THR A 210 -11.63 40.19 -0.48
C THR A 210 -10.84 38.88 -0.52
N ASP A 211 -9.97 38.77 -1.51
CA ASP A 211 -9.01 37.67 -1.69
C ASP A 211 -8.19 37.48 -0.43
N ARG A 212 -7.69 38.59 0.11
CA ARG A 212 -6.87 38.61 1.32
C ARG A 212 -7.64 38.08 2.53
N GLU A 213 -8.86 38.55 2.75
CA GLU A 213 -9.70 38.05 3.85
C GLU A 213 -10.01 36.56 3.69
N THR A 214 -10.31 36.13 2.46
CA THR A 214 -10.59 34.73 2.15
C THR A 214 -9.35 33.86 2.39
N ALA A 215 -8.19 34.28 1.89
CA ALA A 215 -6.92 33.59 2.08
C ALA A 215 -6.53 33.48 3.57
N ASP A 216 -6.72 34.55 4.35
CA ASP A 216 -6.46 34.55 5.80
C ASP A 216 -7.39 33.56 6.53
N ILE A 217 -8.68 33.51 6.19
CA ILE A 217 -9.64 32.54 6.75
C ILE A 217 -9.24 31.11 6.41
N ILE A 218 -8.91 30.85 5.13
CA ILE A 218 -8.48 29.53 4.65
C ILE A 218 -7.20 29.10 5.39
N ALA A 219 -6.21 29.99 5.53
CA ALA A 219 -4.99 29.72 6.28
C ALA A 219 -5.27 29.40 7.75
N ASN A 220 -6.17 30.13 8.40
CA ASN A 220 -6.60 29.86 9.77
C ASN A 220 -7.30 28.51 9.92
N LYS A 221 -8.13 28.10 8.95
CA LYS A 221 -8.77 26.78 8.93
C LYS A 221 -7.74 25.66 8.77
N PHE A 222 -6.75 25.82 7.89
CA PHE A 222 -5.64 24.87 7.78
C PHE A 222 -4.80 24.80 9.08
N ALA A 223 -4.54 25.93 9.74
CA ALA A 223 -3.85 25.96 11.03
C ALA A 223 -4.67 25.24 12.12
N ALA A 224 -5.99 25.39 12.13
CA ALA A 224 -6.87 24.63 13.01
C ALA A 224 -6.82 23.12 12.70
N GLY A 225 -6.82 22.73 11.43
CA GLY A 225 -6.64 21.35 10.98
C GLY A 225 -5.31 20.75 11.46
N ALA A 226 -4.21 21.48 11.29
CA ALA A 226 -2.89 21.08 11.78
C ALA A 226 -2.88 20.91 13.31
N SER A 227 -3.56 21.78 14.05
CA SER A 227 -3.72 21.66 15.51
C SER A 227 -4.53 20.42 15.92
N GLN A 228 -5.58 20.09 15.16
CA GLN A 228 -6.36 18.86 15.37
C GLN A 228 -5.53 17.60 15.07
N ALA A 229 -4.74 17.60 14.01
CA ALA A 229 -3.81 16.52 13.67
C ALA A 229 -2.77 16.32 14.78
N ARG A 230 -2.14 17.41 15.26
CA ARG A 230 -1.21 17.37 16.40
C ARG A 230 -1.84 16.78 17.66
N ARG A 231 -3.05 17.21 18.00
CA ARG A 231 -3.80 16.65 19.14
C ARG A 231 -4.03 15.15 18.98
N LEU A 232 -4.40 14.71 17.78
CA LEU A 232 -4.63 13.30 17.47
C LEU A 232 -3.34 12.49 17.65
N VAL A 233 -2.24 12.91 17.02
CA VAL A 233 -0.93 12.24 17.12
C VAL A 233 -0.52 12.04 18.56
N ARG A 234 -0.63 13.07 19.40
CA ARG A 234 -0.25 12.98 20.81
C ARG A 234 -1.18 12.09 21.62
N THR A 235 -2.48 12.16 21.39
CA THR A 235 -3.47 11.37 22.14
C THR A 235 -3.32 9.89 21.82
N GLU A 236 -3.16 9.54 20.55
CA GLU A 236 -2.90 8.17 20.11
C GLU A 236 -1.53 7.67 20.59
N SER A 237 -0.50 8.53 20.63
CA SER A 237 0.81 8.18 21.19
C SER A 237 0.72 7.86 22.69
N CYS A 238 -0.06 8.63 23.45
CA CYS A 238 -0.28 8.37 24.88
C CYS A 238 -1.00 7.03 25.08
N ASN A 239 -2.07 6.77 24.31
CA ASN A 239 -2.77 5.49 24.36
C ASN A 239 -1.83 4.34 24.04
N LEU A 240 -1.15 4.43 22.90
CA LEU A 240 -0.27 3.38 22.43
C LEU A 240 0.85 3.08 23.43
N ALA A 241 1.52 4.10 23.97
CA ALA A 241 2.57 3.90 24.96
C ALA A 241 2.05 3.13 26.18
N ASN A 242 0.90 3.53 26.74
CA ASN A 242 0.30 2.85 27.88
C ASN A 242 -0.17 1.43 27.53
N GLN A 243 -0.73 1.20 26.34
CA GLN A 243 -1.11 -0.15 25.91
C GLN A 243 0.10 -1.07 25.73
N MET A 244 1.24 -0.55 25.25
CA MET A 244 2.49 -1.32 25.18
C MET A 244 3.08 -1.59 26.56
N GLU A 245 2.92 -0.66 27.50
CA GLU A 245 3.25 -0.92 28.91
C GLU A 245 2.39 -2.06 29.48
N MET A 246 1.07 -2.05 29.24
CA MET A 246 0.19 -3.14 29.66
C MET A 246 0.63 -4.49 29.07
N ALA A 247 0.98 -4.52 27.78
CA ALA A 247 1.51 -5.72 27.14
C ALA A 247 2.81 -6.19 27.78
N SER A 248 3.70 -5.28 28.17
CA SER A 248 4.93 -5.62 28.89
C SER A 248 4.66 -6.15 30.30
N TYR A 249 3.63 -5.63 30.99
CA TYR A 249 3.23 -6.10 32.31
C TYR A 249 2.67 -7.52 32.23
N GLU A 250 1.80 -7.78 31.24
CA GLU A 250 1.26 -9.10 30.96
C GLU A 250 2.37 -10.12 30.65
N GLU A 251 3.31 -9.77 29.77
CA GLU A 251 4.48 -10.61 29.44
C GLU A 251 5.32 -10.94 30.69
N CYS A 252 5.49 -9.96 31.59
CA CYS A 252 6.20 -10.14 32.85
C CYS A 252 5.40 -10.86 33.94
N GLY A 253 4.13 -11.20 33.69
CA GLY A 253 3.23 -11.79 34.68
C GLY A 253 2.85 -10.85 35.82
N ILE A 254 2.85 -9.55 35.58
CA ILE A 254 2.47 -8.51 36.54
C ILE A 254 0.94 -8.35 36.48
N GLU A 255 0.28 -8.53 37.62
CA GLU A 255 -1.19 -8.53 37.68
C GLU A 255 -1.80 -7.14 37.89
N TYR A 256 -1.06 -6.22 38.52
CA TYR A 256 -1.56 -4.91 38.91
C TYR A 256 -0.67 -3.77 38.43
N TYR A 257 -1.30 -2.63 38.13
CA TYR A 257 -0.63 -1.37 37.83
C TYR A 257 -1.18 -0.24 38.70
N ILE A 258 -0.35 0.79 38.88
CA ILE A 258 -0.74 2.03 39.54
C ILE A 258 -0.85 3.12 38.47
N TYR A 259 -1.95 3.87 38.52
CA TYR A 259 -2.14 5.05 37.69
C TYR A 259 -1.29 6.21 38.21
N VAL A 260 -0.48 6.82 37.35
CA VAL A 260 0.38 7.95 37.72
C VAL A 260 0.00 9.18 36.89
N ALA A 261 -0.58 10.16 37.57
CA ALA A 261 -0.91 11.44 36.98
C ALA A 261 0.37 12.28 36.85
N THR A 262 0.45 13.11 35.81
CA THR A 262 1.50 14.13 35.75
C THR A 262 1.34 15.07 36.95
N LEU A 263 2.39 15.30 37.74
CA LEU A 263 2.31 16.18 38.91
C LEU A 263 2.59 17.64 38.53
N ASP A 264 1.66 18.27 37.81
CA ASP A 264 1.70 19.70 37.51
C ASP A 264 0.32 20.36 37.59
N LEU A 265 0.30 21.69 37.57
CA LEU A 265 -0.93 22.50 37.68
C LEU A 265 -1.88 22.34 36.49
N ARG A 266 -1.41 21.80 35.37
CA ARG A 266 -2.18 21.58 34.13
C ARG A 266 -2.85 20.20 34.11
N THR A 267 -2.55 19.32 35.05
CA THR A 267 -3.17 17.99 35.15
C THR A 267 -4.65 18.12 35.45
N SER A 268 -5.49 17.40 34.71
CA SER A 268 -6.95 17.47 34.86
C SER A 268 -7.41 16.93 36.22
N SER A 269 -8.57 17.37 36.69
CA SER A 269 -9.21 16.83 37.91
C SER A 269 -9.45 15.32 37.80
N ILE A 270 -9.82 14.84 36.61
CA ILE A 270 -10.01 13.40 36.31
C ILE A 270 -8.71 12.64 36.58
N CYS A 271 -7.59 13.07 35.97
CA CYS A 271 -6.29 12.41 36.17
C CYS A 271 -5.84 12.48 37.63
N ARG A 272 -5.99 13.62 38.31
CA ARG A 272 -5.65 13.75 39.74
C ARG A 272 -6.46 12.80 40.62
N SER A 273 -7.74 12.61 40.30
CA SER A 273 -8.61 11.71 41.07
C SER A 273 -8.25 10.23 40.93
N LEU A 274 -7.49 9.87 39.88
CA LEU A 274 -7.01 8.53 39.63
C LEU A 274 -5.57 8.31 40.12
N ASP A 275 -4.85 9.38 40.47
CA ASP A 275 -3.45 9.31 40.86
C ASP A 275 -3.24 8.38 42.07
N GLY A 276 -2.26 7.47 41.96
CA GLY A 276 -1.94 6.47 42.96
C GLY A 276 -2.94 5.30 43.08
N LYS A 277 -4.04 5.29 42.31
CA LYS A 277 -5.00 4.18 42.35
C LYS A 277 -4.45 2.94 41.67
N ARG A 278 -4.74 1.79 42.29
CA ARG A 278 -4.33 0.46 41.87
C ARG A 278 -5.44 -0.21 41.05
N PHE A 279 -5.08 -0.82 39.92
CA PHE A 279 -5.99 -1.53 39.02
C PHE A 279 -5.35 -2.82 38.52
N LYS A 280 -6.17 -3.78 38.08
CA LYS A 280 -5.66 -4.99 37.43
C LYS A 280 -5.31 -4.71 35.97
N VAL A 281 -4.20 -5.27 35.50
CA VAL A 281 -3.77 -5.20 34.10
C VAL A 281 -4.86 -5.77 33.17
N SER A 282 -5.51 -6.86 33.55
CA SER A 282 -6.61 -7.47 32.79
C SER A 282 -7.89 -6.63 32.72
N GLU A 283 -8.06 -5.65 33.63
CA GLU A 283 -9.22 -4.76 33.70
C GLU A 283 -8.92 -3.36 33.14
N GLN A 284 -7.75 -3.17 32.53
CA GLN A 284 -7.33 -1.89 31.97
C GLN A 284 -8.26 -1.43 30.85
N GLN A 285 -8.66 -0.16 30.89
CA GLN A 285 -9.58 0.48 29.96
C GLN A 285 -9.17 1.95 29.76
N PRO A 286 -8.66 2.30 28.57
CA PRO A 286 -8.37 3.68 28.20
C PRO A 286 -9.59 4.58 28.40
N GLY A 287 -9.40 5.73 29.04
CA GLY A 287 -10.49 6.68 29.30
C GLY A 287 -11.29 6.41 30.58
N ILE A 288 -11.02 5.31 31.29
CA ILE A 288 -11.71 4.96 32.55
C ILE A 288 -10.70 4.80 33.70
N ASN A 289 -9.76 3.89 33.56
CA ASN A 289 -8.74 3.58 34.58
C ASN A 289 -7.33 3.47 34.01
N CYS A 290 -7.16 3.68 32.69
CA CYS A 290 -5.89 3.68 31.99
C CYS A 290 -5.79 4.95 31.11
N PRO A 291 -4.62 5.62 31.04
CA PRO A 291 -4.46 6.76 30.13
C PRO A 291 -4.58 6.34 28.66
N PRO A 292 -5.01 7.25 27.76
CA PRO A 292 -5.35 8.64 28.00
C PRO A 292 -6.79 8.80 28.52
N MET A 293 -6.97 9.73 29.47
CA MET A 293 -8.31 10.07 30.00
C MET A 293 -9.03 11.14 29.19
N HIS A 294 -8.28 11.92 28.42
CA HIS A 294 -8.77 13.06 27.66
C HIS A 294 -7.75 13.39 26.54
N PRO A 295 -8.14 14.20 25.55
CA PRO A 295 -7.16 14.74 24.60
C PRO A 295 -6.03 15.46 25.33
N TRP A 296 -4.80 15.33 24.85
CA TRP A 296 -3.59 15.88 25.49
C TRP A 296 -3.24 15.28 26.86
N CYS A 297 -3.78 14.12 27.21
CA CYS A 297 -3.37 13.41 28.43
C CYS A 297 -1.86 13.12 28.41
N ARG A 298 -1.23 13.27 29.59
CA ARG A 298 0.21 13.05 29.82
C ARG A 298 0.48 12.07 30.97
N SER A 299 -0.59 11.53 31.56
CA SER A 299 -0.50 10.50 32.59
C SER A 299 0.04 9.20 32.00
N THR A 300 0.59 8.37 32.87
CA THR A 300 1.21 7.09 32.54
C THR A 300 0.83 6.05 33.59
N THR A 301 1.35 4.83 33.45
CA THR A 301 1.24 3.80 34.49
C THR A 301 2.60 3.34 34.98
N ILE A 302 2.60 2.73 36.15
CA ILE A 302 3.75 1.99 36.67
C ILE A 302 3.29 0.60 37.08
N CYS A 303 4.17 -0.40 36.95
CA CYS A 303 3.89 -1.72 37.47
C CYS A 303 3.85 -1.70 39.01
N ASP A 304 2.82 -2.31 39.57
CA ASP A 304 2.78 -2.62 40.99
C ASP A 304 3.39 -4.01 41.19
N ILE A 305 4.53 -4.06 41.86
CA ILE A 305 5.23 -5.31 42.13
C ILE A 305 5.53 -5.30 43.63
N GLY A 306 4.80 -6.12 44.38
CA GLY A 306 5.00 -6.34 45.81
C GLY A 306 6.27 -7.15 46.08
N ASP A 307 6.77 -7.12 47.32
CA ASP A 307 7.97 -7.87 47.72
C ASP A 307 7.82 -9.39 47.51
N GLU A 308 6.59 -9.91 47.64
CA GLU A 308 6.26 -11.30 47.40
C GLU A 308 6.28 -11.65 45.90
N GLU A 309 5.75 -10.79 45.02
CA GLU A 309 5.84 -10.92 43.56
C GLU A 309 7.28 -10.80 43.05
N LEU A 310 8.07 -9.86 43.61
CA LEU A 310 9.52 -9.75 43.40
C LEU A 310 10.25 -11.05 43.76
N SER A 311 9.86 -11.70 44.85
CA SER A 311 10.44 -12.98 45.28
C SER A 311 10.07 -14.15 44.36
N GLN A 312 8.88 -14.13 43.76
CA GLN A 312 8.37 -15.17 42.85
C GLN A 312 8.81 -15.00 41.40
N MET A 313 9.16 -13.78 40.96
CA MET A 313 9.72 -13.50 39.63
C MET A 313 10.99 -14.33 39.33
N LYS A 314 11.67 -14.87 40.36
CA LYS A 314 12.79 -15.83 40.26
C LYS A 314 12.43 -17.17 39.58
N ARG A 315 11.15 -17.55 39.50
CA ARG A 315 10.72 -18.86 38.94
C ARG A 315 10.41 -18.85 37.44
N ARG A 316 10.13 -17.71 36.82
CA ARG A 316 9.73 -17.62 35.39
C ARG A 316 10.87 -17.27 34.44
N ALA A 317 11.97 -16.76 34.97
CA ALA A 317 13.10 -16.23 34.24
C ALA A 317 14.20 -17.27 34.00
N ARG A 318 14.03 -18.11 32.97
CA ARG A 318 15.13 -18.95 32.45
C ARG A 318 15.61 -18.36 31.14
N ASP A 319 16.92 -18.19 31.01
CA ASP A 319 17.53 -18.01 29.69
C ASP A 319 17.13 -19.21 28.80
N PRO A 320 16.43 -19.00 27.68
CA PRO A 320 15.83 -20.09 26.90
C PRO A 320 16.86 -21.01 26.24
N VAL A 321 18.14 -20.64 26.25
CA VAL A 321 19.25 -21.41 25.65
C VAL A 321 20.12 -22.08 26.72
N SER A 322 20.37 -21.42 27.85
CA SER A 322 21.32 -21.87 28.89
C SER A 322 20.68 -22.29 30.22
N GLY A 323 19.41 -21.96 30.44
CA GLY A 323 18.67 -22.35 31.64
C GLY A 323 19.16 -21.71 32.95
N LYS A 324 20.05 -20.72 32.89
CA LYS A 324 20.61 -20.00 34.04
C LYS A 324 19.95 -18.63 34.23
N THR A 325 19.66 -18.29 35.49
CA THR A 325 19.18 -16.97 35.88
C THR A 325 20.37 -16.02 35.97
N ASN A 326 20.29 -14.86 35.31
CA ASN A 326 21.32 -13.82 35.36
C ASN A 326 20.73 -12.53 35.92
N THR A 327 21.57 -11.62 36.43
CA THR A 327 21.16 -10.31 36.95
C THR A 327 21.36 -9.21 35.89
N VAL A 328 20.55 -8.15 35.95
CA VAL A 328 20.81 -6.92 35.20
C VAL A 328 21.54 -5.93 36.11
N PRO A 329 22.75 -5.46 35.75
CA PRO A 329 23.46 -4.46 36.55
C PRO A 329 22.69 -3.14 36.62
N THR A 330 22.57 -2.56 37.82
CA THR A 330 21.81 -1.32 38.06
C THR A 330 22.33 -0.10 37.30
N ASN A 331 23.59 -0.11 36.86
CA ASN A 331 24.21 0.94 36.03
C ASN A 331 24.15 0.66 34.52
N MET A 332 23.58 -0.47 34.08
CA MET A 332 23.44 -0.81 32.66
C MET A 332 22.57 0.22 31.94
N THR A 333 23.08 0.75 30.84
CA THR A 333 22.33 1.63 29.94
C THR A 333 21.36 0.83 29.07
N TYR A 334 20.34 1.49 28.52
CA TYR A 334 19.41 0.84 27.60
C TYR A 334 20.12 0.33 26.32
N GLU A 335 21.15 1.04 25.85
CA GLU A 335 21.90 0.65 24.66
C GLU A 335 22.69 -0.64 24.88
N GLU A 336 23.37 -0.77 26.01
CA GLU A 336 24.05 -2.01 26.41
C GLU A 336 23.06 -3.16 26.59
N TRP A 337 21.91 -2.88 27.21
CA TRP A 337 20.84 -3.87 27.37
C TRP A 337 20.31 -4.35 26.02
N TYR A 338 20.06 -3.44 25.09
CA TYR A 338 19.60 -3.73 23.74
C TYR A 338 20.64 -4.55 22.97
N GLY A 339 21.91 -4.16 23.08
CA GLY A 339 23.05 -4.87 22.51
C GLY A 339 23.14 -6.33 22.94
N LYS A 340 22.81 -6.62 24.20
CA LYS A 340 22.85 -7.97 24.77
C LYS A 340 21.59 -8.79 24.48
N ASN A 341 20.42 -8.16 24.51
CA ASN A 341 19.14 -8.87 24.52
C ASN A 341 18.42 -8.90 23.17
N VAL A 342 18.78 -8.00 22.25
CA VAL A 342 18.10 -7.83 20.96
C VAL A 342 19.09 -7.89 19.79
N LYS A 343 20.13 -7.05 19.80
CA LYS A 343 21.14 -7.01 18.73
C LYS A 343 21.92 -8.32 18.63
N GLY A 344 22.23 -8.76 17.42
CA GLY A 344 22.93 -10.02 17.14
C GLY A 344 22.06 -11.27 17.28
N LYS A 345 20.75 -11.12 17.56
CA LYS A 345 19.78 -12.22 17.54
C LYS A 345 18.97 -12.17 16.25
N PRO A 346 19.13 -13.13 15.33
CA PRO A 346 18.50 -13.08 14.00
C PRO A 346 16.99 -12.84 14.02
N GLU A 347 16.25 -13.52 14.91
CA GLU A 347 14.80 -13.35 15.03
C GLU A 347 14.39 -11.96 15.54
N ALA A 348 15.20 -11.36 16.41
CA ALA A 348 14.94 -10.04 16.97
C ALA A 348 15.19 -8.93 15.96
N GLU A 349 16.31 -9.00 15.25
CA GLU A 349 16.64 -8.08 14.16
C GLU A 349 15.66 -8.21 12.99
N PHE A 350 15.20 -9.43 12.70
CA PHE A 350 14.17 -9.67 11.70
C PHE A 350 12.83 -9.02 12.08
N ASN A 351 12.36 -9.22 13.31
CA ASN A 351 11.14 -8.58 13.80
C ASN A 351 11.27 -7.06 13.84
N GLU A 352 12.39 -6.52 14.34
CA GLU A 352 12.65 -5.07 14.31
C GLU A 352 12.59 -4.53 12.87
N LYS A 353 13.22 -5.21 11.92
CA LYS A 353 13.22 -4.82 10.50
C LYS A 353 11.82 -4.86 9.90
N MET A 354 11.00 -5.87 10.21
CA MET A 354 9.60 -5.92 9.79
C MET A 354 8.82 -4.73 10.36
N ILE A 355 9.01 -4.41 11.64
CA ILE A 355 8.23 -3.36 12.29
C ILE A 355 8.65 -1.98 11.75
N ARG A 356 9.95 -1.70 11.71
CA ARG A 356 10.50 -0.43 11.19
C ARG A 356 10.06 -0.12 9.75
N ASN A 357 10.03 -1.14 8.88
CA ASN A 357 9.69 -0.94 7.47
C ASN A 357 8.19 -1.12 7.17
N ARG A 358 7.36 -1.41 8.18
CA ARG A 358 5.97 -1.86 8.00
C ARG A 358 5.10 -0.90 7.19
N SER A 359 5.23 0.41 7.41
CA SER A 359 4.47 1.42 6.64
C SER A 359 4.85 1.42 5.16
N ALA A 360 6.14 1.36 4.85
CA ALA A 360 6.65 1.30 3.48
C ALA A 360 6.27 -0.03 2.80
N ASP A 361 6.44 -1.14 3.52
CA ASP A 361 6.10 -2.47 3.05
C ASP A 361 4.60 -2.64 2.82
N ARG A 362 3.75 -2.03 3.66
CA ARG A 362 2.30 -1.99 3.41
C ARG A 362 1.98 -1.34 2.08
N ARG A 363 2.57 -0.18 1.77
CA ARG A 363 2.35 0.47 0.47
C ARG A 363 2.84 -0.38 -0.69
N GLN A 364 3.98 -1.05 -0.53
CA GLN A 364 4.49 -1.95 -1.55
C GLN A 364 3.57 -3.16 -1.73
N PHE A 365 3.14 -3.76 -0.62
CA PHE A 365 2.23 -4.89 -0.57
C PHE A 365 0.91 -4.60 -1.28
N GLU A 366 0.26 -3.46 -0.98
CA GLU A 366 -1.00 -3.10 -1.65
C GLU A 366 -0.83 -2.97 -3.17
N ARG A 367 0.27 -2.36 -3.65
CA ARG A 367 0.56 -2.29 -5.11
C ARG A 367 0.75 -3.68 -5.71
N TYR A 368 1.48 -4.56 -5.01
CA TYR A 368 1.71 -5.91 -5.48
C TYR A 368 0.40 -6.70 -5.52
N LYS A 369 -0.44 -6.56 -4.50
CA LYS A 369 -1.75 -7.20 -4.41
C LYS A 369 -2.71 -6.71 -5.50
N GLU A 370 -2.73 -5.42 -5.79
CA GLU A 370 -3.55 -4.84 -6.86
C GLU A 370 -3.19 -5.42 -8.24
N ILE A 371 -1.89 -5.57 -8.52
CA ILE A 371 -1.40 -6.04 -9.82
C ILE A 371 -1.43 -7.57 -9.94
N LEU A 372 -0.97 -8.29 -8.92
CA LEU A 372 -0.83 -9.74 -8.95
C LEU A 372 -2.10 -10.48 -8.54
N GLY A 373 -2.97 -9.89 -7.72
CA GLY A 373 -4.20 -10.53 -7.24
C GLY A 373 -3.89 -11.68 -6.28
N GLU A 374 -4.46 -12.86 -6.54
CA GLU A 374 -4.29 -14.07 -5.71
C GLU A 374 -2.84 -14.59 -5.67
N GLU A 375 -2.01 -14.23 -6.66
CA GLU A 375 -0.60 -14.59 -6.72
C GLU A 375 0.28 -13.74 -5.78
N ALA A 376 -0.23 -12.64 -5.24
CA ALA A 376 0.47 -11.90 -4.18
C ALA A 376 0.37 -12.63 -2.83
N PRO A 377 1.31 -12.39 -1.90
CA PRO A 377 1.18 -12.87 -0.53
C PRO A 377 -0.18 -12.48 0.08
N LYS A 378 -0.79 -13.34 0.90
CA LYS A 378 -2.16 -13.11 1.41
C LYS A 378 -2.23 -11.95 2.42
N THR A 379 -1.15 -11.72 3.15
CA THR A 379 -1.06 -10.74 4.24
C THR A 379 0.24 -9.93 4.17
N LEU A 380 0.25 -8.77 4.82
CA LEU A 380 1.47 -7.97 4.98
C LEU A 380 2.59 -8.76 5.67
N ASP A 381 2.25 -9.57 6.68
CA ASP A 381 3.24 -10.38 7.38
C ASP A 381 3.86 -11.45 6.47
N SER A 382 3.06 -12.12 5.63
CA SER A 382 3.60 -13.06 4.64
C SER A 382 4.47 -12.35 3.61
N PHE A 383 4.09 -11.14 3.18
CA PHE A 383 4.89 -10.35 2.25
C PHE A 383 6.25 -9.96 2.84
N GLN A 384 6.27 -9.47 4.08
CA GLN A 384 7.50 -9.11 4.77
C GLN A 384 8.38 -10.34 5.07
N LYS A 385 7.78 -11.50 5.35
CA LYS A 385 8.50 -12.75 5.51
C LYS A 385 9.22 -13.16 4.24
N VAL A 386 8.52 -13.21 3.11
CA VAL A 386 9.14 -13.43 1.80
C VAL A 386 10.26 -12.42 1.58
N LYS A 387 9.97 -11.12 1.73
CA LYS A 387 10.91 -10.02 1.45
C LYS A 387 12.22 -10.08 2.25
N TYR A 388 12.18 -10.54 3.50
CA TYR A 388 13.33 -10.45 4.40
C TYR A 388 13.95 -11.79 4.77
N ALA A 389 13.24 -12.90 4.59
CA ALA A 389 13.73 -14.25 4.89
C ALA A 389 14.13 -15.03 3.64
N ASP A 390 13.58 -14.71 2.47
CA ASP A 390 13.77 -15.49 1.24
C ASP A 390 14.09 -14.56 0.06
N THR A 391 15.38 -14.41 -0.24
CA THR A 391 15.85 -13.51 -1.30
C THR A 391 15.39 -13.95 -2.68
N ASP A 392 15.29 -15.26 -2.92
CA ASP A 392 14.93 -15.82 -4.22
C ASP A 392 13.43 -15.69 -4.46
N GLU A 393 12.61 -16.07 -3.48
CA GLU A 393 11.16 -15.93 -3.56
C GLU A 393 10.75 -14.45 -3.68
N TYR A 394 11.42 -13.54 -2.96
CA TYR A 394 11.17 -12.11 -3.12
C TYR A 394 11.60 -11.59 -4.50
N GLY A 395 12.67 -12.15 -5.06
CA GLY A 395 13.12 -11.84 -6.41
C GLY A 395 12.12 -12.30 -7.48
N ILE A 396 11.58 -13.51 -7.35
CA ILE A 396 10.49 -14.03 -8.19
C ILE A 396 9.28 -13.10 -8.13
N LEU A 397 8.84 -12.74 -6.92
CA LEU A 397 7.70 -11.86 -6.71
C LEU A 397 7.91 -10.48 -7.37
N LYS A 398 9.13 -9.94 -7.30
CA LYS A 398 9.52 -8.70 -7.97
C LYS A 398 9.50 -8.82 -9.49
N ALA A 399 10.01 -9.94 -10.03
CA ALA A 399 10.00 -10.22 -11.46
C ALA A 399 8.56 -10.35 -11.99
N GLN A 400 7.69 -11.06 -11.26
CA GLN A 400 6.26 -11.21 -11.56
C GLN A 400 5.55 -9.85 -11.59
N TYR A 401 5.74 -9.01 -10.56
CA TYR A 401 5.19 -7.65 -10.52
C TYR A 401 5.65 -6.81 -11.71
N LYS A 402 6.95 -6.85 -12.05
CA LYS A 402 7.50 -6.12 -13.20
C LYS A 402 6.95 -6.65 -14.52
N GLY A 403 6.84 -7.97 -14.67
CA GLY A 403 6.33 -8.65 -15.85
C GLY A 403 4.90 -8.25 -16.21
N MET A 404 4.05 -7.93 -15.24
CA MET A 404 2.69 -7.47 -15.50
C MET A 404 2.61 -6.19 -16.34
N SER A 405 3.64 -5.35 -16.32
CA SER A 405 3.71 -4.19 -17.23
C SER A 405 3.89 -4.60 -18.69
N TYR A 406 4.66 -5.66 -18.97
CA TYR A 406 4.82 -6.22 -20.31
C TYR A 406 3.57 -6.98 -20.74
N TYR A 407 2.96 -7.73 -19.82
CA TYR A 407 1.69 -8.41 -20.06
C TYR A 407 0.62 -7.41 -20.48
N SER A 408 0.43 -6.33 -19.72
CA SER A 408 -0.59 -5.31 -20.02
C SER A 408 -0.37 -4.64 -21.39
N LYS A 409 0.88 -4.30 -21.74
CA LYS A 409 1.22 -3.74 -23.06
C LYS A 409 0.93 -4.71 -24.20
N ALA A 410 1.22 -6.00 -24.00
CA ALA A 410 0.91 -7.02 -24.97
C ALA A 410 -0.61 -7.10 -25.22
N ILE A 411 -1.42 -7.12 -24.16
CA ILE A 411 -2.88 -7.11 -24.26
C ILE A 411 -3.38 -5.86 -25.02
N GLU A 412 -2.82 -4.68 -24.74
CA GLU A 412 -3.20 -3.44 -25.42
C GLU A 412 -2.90 -3.47 -26.93
N SER A 413 -1.76 -4.04 -27.32
CA SER A 413 -1.36 -4.18 -28.72
C SER A 413 -2.06 -5.33 -29.47
N GLU A 414 -2.66 -6.28 -28.74
CA GLU A 414 -3.16 -7.53 -29.30
C GLU A 414 -4.24 -7.34 -30.38
N PRO A 415 -5.26 -6.46 -30.23
CA PRO A 415 -6.31 -6.31 -31.24
C PRO A 415 -5.78 -5.89 -32.62
N GLU A 416 -4.82 -4.95 -32.65
CA GLU A 416 -4.18 -4.49 -33.88
C GLU A 416 -3.37 -5.62 -34.52
N ILE A 417 -2.57 -6.33 -33.73
CA ILE A 417 -1.76 -7.44 -34.21
C ILE A 417 -2.66 -8.57 -34.74
N THR A 418 -3.73 -8.94 -34.03
CA THR A 418 -4.69 -9.96 -34.47
C THR A 418 -5.31 -9.60 -35.81
N ASN A 419 -5.72 -8.34 -35.99
CA ASN A 419 -6.30 -7.89 -37.26
C ASN A 419 -5.27 -8.03 -38.40
N GLN A 420 -4.04 -7.60 -38.17
CA GLN A 420 -2.98 -7.71 -39.17
C GLN A 420 -2.64 -9.17 -39.49
N VAL A 421 -2.61 -10.04 -38.49
CA VAL A 421 -2.40 -11.48 -38.67
C VAL A 421 -3.49 -12.09 -39.55
N LYS A 422 -4.77 -11.73 -39.34
CA LYS A 422 -5.88 -12.21 -40.18
C LYS A 422 -5.76 -11.75 -41.62
N ILE A 423 -5.42 -10.47 -41.85
CA ILE A 423 -5.20 -9.92 -43.20
C ILE A 423 -4.07 -10.68 -43.91
N ILE A 424 -2.97 -10.94 -43.21
CA ILE A 424 -1.83 -11.66 -43.80
C ILE A 424 -2.15 -13.13 -44.03
N ALA A 425 -2.89 -13.77 -43.12
CA ALA A 425 -3.38 -15.13 -43.28
C ALA A 425 -4.21 -15.26 -44.56
N GLU A 426 -5.20 -14.39 -44.74
CA GLU A 426 -6.04 -14.35 -45.94
C GLU A 426 -5.21 -14.10 -47.21
N ALA A 427 -4.33 -13.10 -47.19
CA ALA A 427 -3.50 -12.75 -48.33
C ALA A 427 -2.45 -13.81 -48.71
N ALA A 428 -2.02 -14.64 -47.76
CA ALA A 428 -1.14 -15.79 -47.99
C ALA A 428 -1.92 -17.10 -48.25
N GLY A 429 -3.27 -17.05 -48.16
CA GLY A 429 -4.14 -18.20 -48.28
C GLY A 429 -3.93 -19.24 -47.18
N MET A 430 -3.67 -18.82 -45.94
CA MET A 430 -3.46 -19.67 -44.78
C MET A 430 -4.65 -19.60 -43.80
N ASP A 431 -4.92 -20.71 -43.12
CA ASP A 431 -5.98 -20.79 -42.10
C ASP A 431 -5.49 -20.21 -40.78
N SER A 432 -6.30 -19.41 -40.09
CA SER A 432 -6.00 -19.00 -38.71
C SER A 432 -6.47 -20.09 -37.75
N LEU A 433 -5.54 -20.72 -37.03
CA LEU A 433 -5.80 -21.84 -36.13
C LEU A 433 -5.64 -21.42 -34.67
N GLY A 434 -6.55 -21.87 -33.79
CA GLY A 434 -6.41 -21.71 -32.33
C GLY A 434 -6.38 -20.26 -31.85
N LEU A 435 -7.13 -19.34 -32.49
CA LEU A 435 -7.18 -17.92 -32.11
C LEU A 435 -7.66 -17.71 -30.67
N GLU A 436 -8.41 -18.65 -30.10
CA GLU A 436 -8.81 -18.67 -28.69
C GLU A 436 -7.61 -18.78 -27.73
N TYR A 437 -6.48 -19.34 -28.17
CA TYR A 437 -5.24 -19.50 -27.39
C TYR A 437 -4.21 -18.39 -27.64
N ARG A 438 -4.61 -17.32 -28.33
CA ARG A 438 -3.66 -16.33 -28.83
C ARG A 438 -2.98 -15.49 -27.74
N ILE A 439 -3.57 -15.43 -26.56
CA ILE A 439 -3.05 -14.73 -25.39
C ILE A 439 -2.77 -15.78 -24.30
N LYS A 440 -1.55 -15.77 -23.75
CA LYS A 440 -1.22 -16.59 -22.58
C LYS A 440 -2.04 -16.12 -21.38
N THR A 441 -2.61 -17.04 -20.60
CA THR A 441 -3.32 -16.67 -19.35
C THR A 441 -2.36 -16.01 -18.36
N LYS A 442 -2.90 -15.17 -17.46
CA LYS A 442 -2.10 -14.48 -16.44
C LYS A 442 -1.34 -15.48 -15.57
N GLU A 443 -1.99 -16.57 -15.17
CA GLU A 443 -1.43 -17.61 -14.31
C GLU A 443 -0.26 -18.32 -15.01
N SER A 444 -0.44 -18.73 -16.27
CA SER A 444 0.62 -19.37 -17.06
C SER A 444 1.80 -18.41 -17.31
N PHE A 445 1.52 -17.12 -17.50
CA PHE A 445 2.54 -16.09 -17.63
C PHE A 445 3.38 -15.95 -16.35
N LEU A 446 2.73 -15.81 -15.19
CA LEU A 446 3.41 -15.64 -13.91
C LEU A 446 4.18 -16.90 -13.47
N GLU A 447 3.64 -18.08 -13.76
CA GLU A 447 4.31 -19.37 -13.52
C GLU A 447 5.56 -19.52 -14.40
N LYS A 448 5.50 -19.06 -15.65
CA LYS A 448 6.67 -19.07 -16.54
C LYS A 448 7.77 -18.13 -16.05
N ILE A 449 7.42 -16.98 -15.46
CA ILE A 449 8.41 -16.10 -14.80
C ILE A 449 9.06 -16.82 -13.62
N ARG A 450 8.27 -17.48 -12.77
CA ARG A 450 8.78 -18.26 -11.63
C ARG A 450 9.73 -19.37 -12.07
N LYS A 451 9.32 -20.20 -13.03
CA LYS A 451 10.13 -21.33 -13.53
C LYS A 451 11.47 -20.87 -14.12
N ASN A 452 11.46 -19.74 -14.82
CA ASN A 452 12.66 -19.26 -15.49
C ASN A 452 13.57 -18.42 -14.60
N TYR A 453 13.09 -17.96 -13.43
CA TYR A 453 13.73 -16.93 -12.61
C TYR A 453 15.22 -17.17 -12.39
N ASP A 454 16.00 -16.15 -12.73
CA ASP A 454 17.44 -16.05 -12.44
C ASP A 454 17.69 -14.70 -11.73
N PRO A 455 18.30 -14.65 -10.53
CA PRO A 455 18.58 -13.42 -9.80
C PRO A 455 19.32 -12.33 -10.59
N GLY A 456 20.08 -12.70 -11.63
CA GLY A 456 20.84 -11.76 -12.49
C GLY A 456 20.15 -11.38 -13.80
N GLY A 457 18.97 -11.92 -14.08
CA GLY A 457 18.41 -11.97 -15.42
C GLY A 457 17.24 -11.03 -15.72
N ASN A 458 16.61 -11.22 -16.89
CA ASN A 458 15.50 -10.42 -17.42
C ASN A 458 14.27 -11.30 -17.76
N GLU A 459 13.99 -12.30 -16.94
CA GLU A 459 13.07 -13.42 -17.24
C GLU A 459 11.60 -13.00 -17.24
N TYR A 460 11.31 -11.77 -16.81
CA TYR A 460 10.01 -11.12 -16.96
C TYR A 460 9.71 -10.68 -18.41
N GLU A 461 10.70 -10.68 -19.32
CA GLU A 461 10.53 -10.40 -20.75
C GLU A 461 10.12 -11.65 -21.54
N ILE A 462 8.94 -12.18 -21.22
CA ILE A 462 8.36 -13.33 -21.93
C ILE A 462 7.91 -12.88 -23.33
N LYS A 463 8.51 -13.48 -24.37
CA LYS A 463 8.28 -13.09 -25.78
C LYS A 463 7.02 -13.71 -26.41
N ASP A 464 6.47 -14.77 -25.80
CA ASP A 464 5.29 -15.52 -26.24
C ASP A 464 4.03 -15.19 -25.42
N ILE A 465 3.86 -13.93 -25.00
CA ILE A 465 2.61 -13.48 -24.38
C ILE A 465 1.47 -13.53 -25.41
N ILE A 466 1.78 -13.11 -26.64
CA ILE A 466 0.91 -13.20 -27.80
C ILE A 466 1.47 -14.26 -28.75
N ARG A 467 0.63 -15.18 -29.21
CA ARG A 467 0.99 -16.28 -30.10
C ARG A 467 -0.11 -16.51 -31.13
N TYR A 468 0.25 -16.66 -32.40
CA TYR A 468 -0.70 -17.05 -33.44
C TYR A 468 -0.25 -18.34 -34.10
N THR A 469 -1.19 -19.02 -34.74
CA THR A 469 -0.88 -20.18 -35.58
C THR A 469 -1.57 -20.05 -36.93
N LEU A 470 -0.80 -20.20 -38.00
CA LEU A 470 -1.27 -20.27 -39.37
C LEU A 470 -1.12 -21.69 -39.93
N GLY A 471 -2.17 -22.17 -40.58
CA GLY A 471 -2.29 -23.51 -41.13
C GLY A 471 -2.20 -23.52 -42.67
N ALA A 472 -1.56 -24.54 -43.22
CA ALA A 472 -1.65 -24.87 -44.64
C ALA A 472 -1.37 -26.36 -44.89
N ASP A 473 -1.80 -26.86 -46.05
CA ASP A 473 -1.49 -28.24 -46.48
C ASP A 473 0.02 -28.49 -46.60
N PRO A 474 0.51 -29.72 -46.35
CA PRO A 474 1.93 -30.06 -46.45
C PRO A 474 2.60 -29.64 -47.77
N GLU A 475 1.88 -29.75 -48.88
CA GLU A 475 2.37 -29.36 -50.22
C GLU A 475 2.64 -27.87 -50.38
N ARG A 476 1.99 -27.01 -49.57
CA ARG A 476 2.01 -25.54 -49.72
C ARG A 476 2.54 -24.79 -48.49
N LEU A 477 2.74 -25.47 -47.36
CA LEU A 477 3.14 -24.83 -46.10
C LEU A 477 4.40 -23.98 -46.25
N THR A 478 5.44 -24.51 -46.89
CA THR A 478 6.72 -23.83 -47.09
C THR A 478 6.56 -22.52 -47.88
N GLU A 479 5.91 -22.59 -49.04
CA GLU A 479 5.69 -21.43 -49.91
C GLU A 479 4.87 -20.35 -49.20
N LYS A 480 3.75 -20.76 -48.58
CA LYS A 480 2.87 -19.84 -47.87
C LYS A 480 3.51 -19.22 -46.62
N THR A 481 4.37 -19.97 -45.92
CA THR A 481 5.14 -19.45 -44.77
C THR A 481 6.10 -18.34 -45.22
N LEU A 482 6.87 -18.58 -46.29
CA LEU A 482 7.77 -17.56 -46.85
C LEU A 482 6.99 -16.32 -47.32
N LEU A 483 5.85 -16.52 -47.99
CA LEU A 483 4.97 -15.44 -48.41
C LEU A 483 4.39 -14.65 -47.23
N ALA A 484 4.00 -15.32 -46.15
CA ALA A 484 3.52 -14.66 -44.94
C ALA A 484 4.62 -13.81 -44.29
N ILE A 485 5.85 -14.34 -44.17
CA ILE A 485 7.01 -13.60 -43.67
C ILE A 485 7.27 -12.35 -44.52
N GLU A 486 7.30 -12.49 -45.85
CA GLU A 486 7.48 -11.36 -46.78
C GLU A 486 6.38 -10.30 -46.62
N LYS A 487 5.11 -10.73 -46.48
CA LYS A 487 3.98 -9.81 -46.27
C LYS A 487 4.07 -9.08 -44.93
N PHE A 488 4.49 -9.74 -43.86
CA PHE A 488 4.78 -9.09 -42.58
C PHE A 488 5.89 -8.02 -42.77
N GLU A 489 6.99 -8.38 -43.42
CA GLU A 489 8.12 -7.47 -43.67
C GLU A 489 7.71 -6.25 -44.50
N ASN A 490 6.91 -6.43 -45.55
CA ASN A 490 6.37 -5.34 -46.37
C ASN A 490 5.42 -4.40 -45.61
N GLN A 491 4.84 -4.85 -44.50
CA GLN A 491 3.98 -4.05 -43.61
C GLN A 491 4.78 -3.47 -42.42
N GLY A 492 6.11 -3.54 -42.45
CA GLY A 492 6.99 -2.98 -41.43
C GLY A 492 7.19 -3.86 -40.18
N TYR A 493 6.72 -5.11 -40.20
CA TYR A 493 6.99 -6.08 -39.13
C TYR A 493 8.36 -6.73 -39.36
N ASN A 494 9.13 -6.94 -38.29
CA ASN A 494 10.47 -7.51 -38.39
C ASN A 494 10.52 -8.92 -37.81
N THR A 495 10.81 -9.93 -38.63
CA THR A 495 11.04 -11.29 -38.16
C THR A 495 12.43 -11.38 -37.51
N VAL A 496 12.47 -11.45 -36.18
CA VAL A 496 13.70 -11.43 -35.39
C VAL A 496 14.35 -12.80 -35.20
N ARG A 497 13.57 -13.88 -35.33
CA ARG A 497 14.05 -15.26 -35.19
C ARG A 497 13.18 -16.22 -36.00
N ILE A 498 13.79 -17.23 -36.60
CA ILE A 498 13.10 -18.35 -37.25
C ILE A 498 13.66 -19.65 -36.69
N LYS A 499 12.79 -20.53 -36.19
CA LYS A 499 13.11 -21.89 -35.77
C LYS A 499 12.23 -22.88 -36.54
N ASN A 500 12.82 -23.55 -37.50
CA ASN A 500 12.24 -24.64 -38.24
C ASN A 500 12.67 -25.97 -37.59
N THR A 501 11.69 -26.73 -37.08
CA THR A 501 11.95 -27.99 -36.37
C THR A 501 11.50 -29.22 -37.14
N TRP A 502 11.15 -29.08 -38.42
CA TRP A 502 10.81 -30.23 -39.26
C TRP A 502 12.05 -31.11 -39.49
N HIS A 503 12.10 -32.24 -38.77
CA HIS A 503 13.16 -33.23 -38.88
C HIS A 503 12.62 -34.61 -38.43
N PRO A 504 13.09 -35.74 -39.01
CA PRO A 504 12.64 -37.08 -38.62
C PRO A 504 12.79 -37.36 -37.12
N ASP A 505 13.91 -36.91 -36.54
CA ASP A 505 14.23 -37.12 -35.12
C ASP A 505 13.74 -35.99 -34.20
N SER A 506 12.80 -35.16 -34.65
CA SER A 506 12.27 -34.06 -33.85
C SER A 506 11.05 -34.49 -33.06
N SER A 507 11.05 -34.24 -31.75
CA SER A 507 9.86 -34.42 -30.88
C SER A 507 8.76 -33.38 -31.13
N TYR A 508 9.00 -32.39 -31.98
CA TYR A 508 8.02 -31.37 -32.37
C TYR A 508 8.26 -30.85 -33.79
N ASN A 509 7.25 -30.94 -34.66
CA ASN A 509 7.33 -30.50 -36.05
C ASN A 509 6.47 -29.26 -36.34
N GLY A 510 7.13 -28.11 -36.48
CA GLY A 510 6.51 -26.83 -36.82
C GLY A 510 7.56 -25.78 -37.18
N ILE A 511 7.11 -24.64 -37.73
CA ILE A 511 7.96 -23.48 -37.94
C ILE A 511 7.52 -22.40 -36.97
N ASN A 512 8.39 -21.97 -36.06
CA ASN A 512 8.11 -20.91 -35.12
C ASN A 512 8.94 -19.67 -35.48
N THR A 513 8.30 -18.52 -35.60
CA THR A 513 8.97 -17.24 -35.78
C THR A 513 8.64 -16.30 -34.63
N PHE A 514 9.58 -15.42 -34.31
CA PHE A 514 9.32 -14.28 -33.44
C PHE A 514 9.29 -13.04 -34.30
N ILE A 515 8.17 -12.32 -34.27
CA ILE A 515 7.93 -11.14 -35.12
C ILE A 515 7.77 -9.93 -34.20
N LYS A 516 8.50 -8.86 -34.49
CA LYS A 516 8.39 -7.57 -33.82
C LYS A 516 7.50 -6.65 -34.65
N SER A 517 6.41 -6.17 -34.07
CA SER A 517 5.51 -5.20 -34.71
C SER A 517 6.16 -3.82 -34.86
N PRO A 518 5.64 -2.95 -35.74
CA PRO A 518 6.10 -1.56 -35.84
C PRO A 518 6.03 -0.80 -34.51
N GLY A 519 5.01 -1.08 -33.69
CA GLY A 519 4.87 -0.55 -32.32
C GLY A 519 5.84 -1.15 -31.30
N GLY A 520 6.70 -2.10 -31.71
CA GLY A 520 7.76 -2.67 -30.89
C GLY A 520 7.39 -3.93 -30.09
N GLN A 521 6.13 -4.36 -30.12
CA GLN A 521 5.68 -5.59 -29.45
C GLN A 521 6.20 -6.82 -30.19
N THR A 522 6.76 -7.79 -29.46
CA THR A 522 7.12 -9.09 -30.03
C THR A 522 6.01 -10.10 -29.80
N PHE A 523 5.71 -10.91 -30.80
CA PHE A 523 4.77 -12.04 -30.70
C PHE A 523 5.35 -13.26 -31.40
N GLU A 524 4.86 -14.44 -31.02
CA GLU A 524 5.21 -15.70 -31.67
C GLU A 524 4.21 -15.99 -32.80
N MET A 525 4.72 -16.32 -33.98
CA MET A 525 3.92 -16.80 -35.11
C MET A 525 4.35 -18.21 -35.45
N GLN A 526 3.39 -19.14 -35.47
CA GLN A 526 3.66 -20.55 -35.69
C GLN A 526 3.01 -21.00 -36.98
N TYR A 527 3.69 -21.81 -37.77
CA TYR A 527 3.19 -22.33 -39.03
C TYR A 527 3.16 -23.86 -38.95
N HIS A 528 1.99 -24.43 -39.19
CA HIS A 528 1.71 -25.85 -39.02
C HIS A 528 0.93 -26.42 -40.20
N THR A 529 1.04 -27.73 -40.41
CA THR A 529 0.02 -28.47 -41.15
C THR A 529 -1.16 -28.71 -40.22
N ARG A 530 -2.34 -29.03 -40.76
CA ARG A 530 -3.49 -29.35 -39.91
C ARG A 530 -3.18 -30.52 -38.97
N GLU A 531 -2.55 -31.56 -39.51
CA GLU A 531 -2.09 -32.74 -38.78
C GLU A 531 -1.12 -32.37 -37.65
N SER A 532 -0.10 -31.54 -37.91
CA SER A 532 0.87 -31.17 -36.88
C SER A 532 0.31 -30.22 -35.83
N PHE A 533 -0.66 -29.37 -36.20
CA PHE A 533 -1.41 -28.54 -35.24
C PHE A 533 -2.29 -29.38 -34.31
N ASP A 534 -3.05 -30.32 -34.86
CA ASP A 534 -3.95 -31.18 -34.09
C ASP A 534 -3.14 -32.11 -33.17
N LEU A 535 -2.02 -32.68 -33.64
CA LEU A 535 -1.11 -33.48 -32.81
C LEU A 535 -0.52 -32.65 -31.66
N LYS A 536 -0.02 -31.45 -31.97
CA LYS A 536 0.55 -30.51 -30.99
C LYS A 536 -0.44 -30.16 -29.89
N ASN A 537 -1.70 -29.89 -30.20
CA ASN A 537 -2.72 -29.52 -29.20
C ASN A 537 -3.41 -30.73 -28.56
N GLY A 538 -3.16 -31.93 -29.08
CA GLY A 538 -3.72 -33.18 -28.60
C GLY A 538 -2.76 -33.98 -27.73
N GLU A 539 -2.35 -35.14 -28.23
CA GLU A 539 -1.53 -36.10 -27.48
C GLU A 539 -0.14 -35.57 -27.15
N LEU A 540 0.48 -34.84 -28.09
CA LEU A 540 1.82 -34.27 -27.90
C LEU A 540 1.84 -33.26 -26.75
N HIS A 541 0.79 -32.44 -26.60
CA HIS A 541 0.69 -31.50 -25.47
C HIS A 541 0.69 -32.24 -24.12
N LYS A 542 -0.03 -33.36 -24.03
CA LYS A 542 -0.11 -34.16 -22.80
C LYS A 542 1.23 -34.78 -22.43
N LEU A 543 1.95 -35.32 -23.41
CA LEU A 543 3.29 -35.88 -23.21
C LEU A 543 4.27 -34.78 -22.80
N TYR A 544 4.27 -33.64 -23.49
CA TYR A 544 5.09 -32.49 -23.16
C TYR A 544 4.82 -31.95 -21.75
N GLU A 545 3.55 -31.85 -21.32
CA GLU A 545 3.19 -31.39 -19.96
C GLU A 545 3.63 -32.35 -18.85
N ARG A 546 3.77 -33.66 -19.17
CA ARG A 546 4.37 -34.65 -18.26
C ARG A 546 5.88 -34.50 -18.25
N GLN A 547 6.51 -34.53 -19.43
CA GLN A 547 7.96 -34.48 -19.58
C GLN A 547 8.55 -33.21 -18.95
N ARG A 548 7.92 -32.04 -19.16
CA ARG A 548 8.43 -30.75 -18.64
C ARG A 548 8.44 -30.60 -17.12
N LYS A 549 7.84 -31.54 -16.38
CA LYS A 549 7.82 -31.61 -14.91
C LYS A 549 8.98 -32.42 -14.35
N ILE A 550 9.66 -33.19 -15.20
CA ILE A 550 10.84 -33.97 -14.84
C ILE A 550 12.02 -32.99 -14.84
N LEU A 551 12.80 -33.00 -13.75
CA LEU A 551 13.94 -32.09 -13.57
C LEU A 551 15.22 -32.60 -14.22
N ASP A 552 15.36 -33.93 -14.34
CA ASP A 552 16.51 -34.61 -14.92
C ASP A 552 16.20 -35.02 -16.37
N ASP A 553 16.79 -34.31 -17.33
CA ASP A 553 16.60 -34.50 -18.77
C ASP A 553 17.37 -35.71 -19.32
N GLU A 554 18.16 -36.40 -18.49
CA GLU A 554 18.83 -37.67 -18.83
C GLU A 554 18.13 -38.89 -18.20
N SER A 555 17.05 -38.67 -17.44
CA SER A 555 16.31 -39.76 -16.80
C SER A 555 15.59 -40.65 -17.81
N GLU A 556 15.45 -41.94 -17.46
CA GLU A 556 14.75 -42.93 -18.29
C GLU A 556 13.31 -42.49 -18.62
N GLU A 557 12.58 -41.93 -17.64
CA GLU A 557 11.23 -41.40 -17.84
C GLU A 557 11.21 -40.19 -18.82
N TYR A 558 12.20 -39.30 -18.76
CA TYR A 558 12.29 -38.16 -19.67
C TYR A 558 12.53 -38.61 -21.12
N LEU A 559 13.48 -39.54 -21.29
CA LEU A 559 13.87 -40.09 -22.59
C LEU A 559 12.73 -40.92 -23.21
N GLU A 560 12.04 -41.75 -22.42
CA GLU A 560 10.86 -42.50 -22.89
C GLU A 560 9.74 -41.58 -23.40
N LEU A 561 9.49 -40.47 -22.71
CA LEU A 561 8.51 -39.48 -23.15
C LEU A 561 8.99 -38.74 -24.41
N ASP A 562 10.30 -38.49 -24.54
CA ASP A 562 10.87 -37.87 -25.74
C ASP A 562 10.73 -38.80 -26.96
N ASP A 563 11.08 -40.08 -26.79
CA ASP A 563 10.96 -41.11 -27.83
C ASP A 563 9.51 -41.26 -28.31
N GLN A 564 8.53 -41.27 -27.39
CA GLN A 564 7.11 -41.27 -27.75
C GLN A 564 6.71 -40.05 -28.58
N MET A 565 7.22 -38.87 -28.23
CA MET A 565 6.93 -37.64 -28.97
C MET A 565 7.61 -37.62 -30.35
N ILE A 566 8.83 -38.15 -30.47
CA ILE A 566 9.54 -38.33 -31.75
C ILE A 566 8.77 -39.32 -32.62
N GLU A 567 8.35 -40.45 -32.07
CA GLU A 567 7.59 -41.47 -32.80
C GLU A 567 6.29 -40.87 -33.36
N LEU A 568 5.52 -40.15 -32.55
CA LEU A 568 4.28 -39.49 -32.99
C LEU A 568 4.57 -38.42 -34.06
N SER A 569 5.62 -37.62 -33.88
CA SER A 569 5.98 -36.54 -34.80
C SER A 569 6.54 -37.04 -36.13
N SER A 570 7.21 -38.19 -36.14
CA SER A 570 7.79 -38.82 -37.35
C SER A 570 6.73 -39.32 -38.34
N ARG A 571 5.51 -39.60 -37.85
CA ARG A 571 4.38 -40.09 -38.67
C ARG A 571 3.70 -38.98 -39.47
N LEU A 572 4.01 -37.72 -39.17
CA LEU A 572 3.42 -36.56 -39.84
C LEU A 572 3.83 -36.48 -41.31
N THR A 573 2.94 -35.97 -42.15
CA THR A 573 3.27 -35.69 -43.54
C THR A 573 4.26 -34.52 -43.61
N PHE A 574 5.49 -34.79 -44.09
CA PHE A 574 6.54 -33.78 -44.22
C PHE A 574 6.17 -32.72 -45.29
N PRO A 575 6.25 -31.42 -44.95
CA PRO A 575 5.97 -30.38 -45.92
C PRO A 575 6.99 -30.34 -47.04
N LYS A 576 6.51 -30.05 -48.25
CA LYS A 576 7.36 -30.02 -49.44
C LYS A 576 8.36 -28.88 -49.35
N ASN A 577 9.65 -29.20 -49.56
CA ASN A 577 10.77 -28.26 -49.55
C ASN A 577 10.91 -27.43 -48.25
N VAL A 578 10.52 -27.99 -47.09
CA VAL A 578 10.47 -27.27 -45.80
C VAL A 578 11.83 -26.70 -45.37
N GLU A 579 12.94 -27.30 -45.82
CA GLU A 579 14.31 -26.84 -45.61
C GLU A 579 14.60 -25.44 -46.20
N ARG A 580 13.75 -24.95 -47.11
CA ARG A 580 13.84 -23.58 -47.65
C ARG A 580 13.57 -22.52 -46.57
N VAL A 581 12.81 -22.83 -45.53
CA VAL A 581 12.60 -21.93 -44.38
C VAL A 581 13.76 -22.11 -43.41
N LYS A 582 14.83 -21.34 -43.63
CA LYS A 582 16.07 -21.44 -42.86
C LYS A 582 15.95 -20.83 -41.47
N ASN A 583 16.63 -21.43 -40.50
CA ASN A 583 16.79 -20.85 -39.18
C ASN A 583 17.48 -19.48 -39.28
N LYS A 584 16.99 -18.52 -38.48
CA LYS A 584 17.45 -17.14 -38.42
C LYS A 584 17.62 -16.73 -36.97
#